data_AF-A0A101EFP7-F1
#
_entry.id   AF-A0A101EFP7-F1
#
_cell.length_a   1.000
_cell.length_b   1.000
_cell.length_c   1.000
_cell.angle_alpha   90.00
_cell.angle_beta   90.00
_cell.angle_gamma   90.00
#
_symmetry.space_group_name_H-M   'P 1'
#
loop_
_entity.id
_entity.type
_entity.pdbx_description
1 polymer ?
#
loop_
_entity_poly.entity_id
_entity_poly.type
_entity_poly.pdbx_seq_one_letter_code
_entity_poly.pdbx_strand_id
1 'polypeptide(L)'
;MIYFKELVNRTYLERRRGALKWVLLLAEGYGGDKTKRLRRDEWVAVVSMKQLLEAGVHFGHQTKRWNPKMKEYIFTERNGIYIIDLQKTLKKIEEAYNFVKEQVMNGGTVLFVGTKRQAQDVVKSEAERCEMFYVNQRWLGGLLTNFRTIKKRIERLKELERMEEEGMFDVLPKKEVVRLQREKGKLERYLGGIKGMTDLPDVLFVIDSRKEKIAVLEANKLEIPVVAIVDTNCDPDPIDFPIPANDDAIRSIKLITSIIADAVLEGKQGVQMREVSESEEAQEEEEINMKEELLEKYADVFDELEEDIEEEEEEIRKRRRKGEI
;
A
#
# COMPACT_ATOMS: atom_id res chain seq x y z
N MET A 1 -19.04 -63.70 28.23
CA MET A 1 -19.34 -62.51 29.05
C MET A 1 -18.11 -62.04 29.86
N ILE A 2 -16.95 -61.89 29.20
CA ILE A 2 -15.70 -61.31 29.76
C ILE A 2 -15.13 -60.21 28.82
N TYR A 3 -15.61 -60.11 27.58
CA TYR A 3 -15.11 -59.17 26.58
C TYR A 3 -15.72 -57.74 26.61
N PHE A 4 -16.71 -57.47 27.47
CA PHE A 4 -17.34 -56.13 27.54
C PHE A 4 -16.67 -55.19 28.56
N LYS A 5 -15.80 -55.70 29.44
CA LYS A 5 -15.00 -54.89 30.38
C LYS A 5 -13.63 -54.45 29.81
N GLU A 6 -13.20 -55.00 28.67
CA GLU A 6 -11.93 -54.63 28.02
C GLU A 6 -12.07 -53.51 26.98
N LEU A 7 -13.25 -53.32 26.37
CA LEU A 7 -13.42 -52.27 25.37
C LEU A 7 -13.61 -50.87 25.97
N VAL A 8 -14.25 -50.76 27.14
CA VAL A 8 -14.47 -49.48 27.84
C VAL A 8 -13.17 -48.93 28.48
N ASN A 9 -12.14 -49.76 28.65
CA ASN A 9 -10.81 -49.31 29.12
C ASN A 9 -9.84 -48.94 27.98
N ARG A 10 -10.13 -49.29 26.71
CA ARG A 10 -9.30 -48.92 25.56
C ARG A 10 -9.54 -47.48 25.10
N THR A 11 -10.76 -46.96 25.21
CA THR A 11 -11.09 -45.58 24.84
C THR A 11 -10.58 -44.52 25.83
N TYR A 12 -10.18 -44.92 27.04
CA TYR A 12 -9.61 -44.00 28.05
C TYR A 12 -8.08 -43.87 27.98
N LEU A 13 -7.39 -44.87 27.43
CA LEU A 13 -5.92 -44.90 27.31
C LEU A 13 -5.39 -44.33 25.99
N GLU A 14 -6.18 -44.38 24.91
CA GLU A 14 -5.78 -43.77 23.62
C GLU A 14 -6.00 -42.25 23.58
N ARG A 15 -6.97 -41.71 24.35
CA ARG A 15 -7.12 -40.25 24.53
C ARG A 15 -5.98 -39.60 25.32
N ARG A 16 -5.22 -40.36 26.10
CA ARG A 16 -4.05 -39.85 26.87
C ARG A 16 -2.73 -39.86 26.10
N ARG A 17 -2.64 -40.59 24.98
CA ARG A 17 -1.45 -40.58 24.10
C ARG A 17 -1.39 -39.35 23.18
N GLY A 18 -2.54 -38.74 22.85
CA GLY A 18 -2.58 -37.43 22.18
C GLY A 18 -2.16 -36.27 23.08
N ALA A 19 -2.64 -36.25 24.33
CA ALA A 19 -2.38 -35.16 25.27
C ALA A 19 -0.91 -35.10 25.75
N LEU A 20 -0.24 -36.25 25.92
CA LEU A 20 1.17 -36.28 26.31
C LEU A 20 2.14 -35.94 25.16
N LYS A 21 1.74 -36.17 23.90
CA LYS A 21 2.52 -35.73 22.73
C LYS A 21 2.48 -34.20 22.56
N TRP A 22 1.38 -33.56 22.94
CA TRP A 22 1.26 -32.09 23.02
C TRP A 22 2.03 -31.49 24.20
N VAL A 23 2.06 -32.16 25.36
CA VAL A 23 2.82 -31.67 26.54
C VAL A 23 4.33 -31.87 26.39
N LEU A 24 4.81 -32.93 25.72
CA LEU A 24 6.24 -33.08 25.41
C LEU A 24 6.72 -32.11 24.32
N LEU A 25 5.92 -31.84 23.27
CA LEU A 25 6.27 -30.82 22.26
C LEU A 25 6.33 -29.40 22.86
N LEU A 26 5.57 -29.14 23.94
CA LEU A 26 5.64 -27.89 24.69
C LEU A 26 6.81 -27.83 25.69
N ALA A 27 7.38 -28.98 26.08
CA ALA A 27 8.45 -29.07 27.08
C ALA A 27 9.86 -29.18 26.48
N GLU A 28 10.01 -29.54 25.20
CA GLU A 28 11.31 -29.58 24.51
C GLU A 28 11.68 -28.27 23.76
N GLY A 29 10.80 -27.26 23.77
CA GLY A 29 11.03 -25.96 23.12
C GLY A 29 11.52 -24.82 24.03
N TYR A 30 11.73 -25.06 25.32
CA TYR A 30 12.03 -24.01 26.31
C TYR A 30 13.38 -24.23 27.01
N GLY A 31 14.45 -24.10 26.23
CA GLY A 31 15.82 -24.22 26.72
C GLY A 31 16.81 -23.46 25.86
N GLY A 32 16.47 -22.23 25.45
CA GLY A 32 17.33 -21.34 24.68
C GLY A 32 17.31 -19.95 25.28
N ASP A 33 18.46 -19.53 25.79
CA ASP A 33 18.85 -18.23 26.33
C ASP A 33 17.98 -17.02 25.87
N LYS A 34 17.06 -16.59 26.74
CA LYS A 34 16.17 -15.42 26.54
C LYS A 34 16.75 -14.14 27.15
N THR A 35 18.06 -13.95 27.07
CA THR A 35 18.58 -12.57 27.09
C THR A 35 18.21 -11.92 25.75
N LYS A 36 17.09 -11.20 25.78
CA LYS A 36 16.63 -10.29 24.74
C LYS A 36 17.79 -9.40 24.25
N ARG A 37 18.52 -9.87 23.24
CA ARG A 37 18.79 -9.00 22.09
C ARG A 37 17.42 -8.74 21.50
N LEU A 38 16.80 -7.67 21.99
CA LEU A 38 15.88 -6.88 21.17
C LEU A 38 16.49 -6.90 19.78
N ARG A 39 15.70 -7.41 18.82
CA ARG A 39 16.02 -7.31 17.40
C ARG A 39 16.62 -5.93 17.25
N ARG A 40 17.90 -5.86 16.85
CA ARG A 40 18.39 -4.65 16.20
C ARG A 40 17.36 -4.47 15.11
N ASP A 41 16.48 -3.50 15.32
CA ASP A 41 15.61 -2.90 14.32
C ASP A 41 16.11 -3.33 12.94
N GLU A 42 15.29 -4.06 12.19
CA GLU A 42 15.56 -4.24 10.77
C GLU A 42 15.33 -2.87 10.12
N TRP A 43 16.28 -1.96 10.35
CA TRP A 43 16.45 -0.74 9.58
C TRP A 43 16.79 -1.24 8.18
N VAL A 44 15.77 -1.41 7.34
CA VAL A 44 16.03 -1.40 5.90
C VAL A 44 16.48 0.02 5.64
N ALA A 45 17.80 0.21 5.57
CA ALA A 45 18.38 1.52 5.31
C ALA A 45 18.02 1.91 3.88
N VAL A 46 16.82 2.48 3.71
CA VAL A 46 16.26 2.90 2.42
C VAL A 46 17.25 3.82 1.70
N VAL A 47 17.98 4.64 2.48
CA VAL A 47 19.06 5.52 1.98
C VAL A 47 20.20 5.64 2.97
N SER A 48 21.42 5.73 2.45
CA SER A 48 22.63 5.99 3.23
C SER A 48 22.84 7.49 3.50
N MET A 49 23.44 7.83 4.64
CA MET A 49 23.79 9.22 4.97
C MET A 49 24.70 9.86 3.90
N LYS A 50 25.57 9.05 3.27
CA LYS A 50 26.44 9.50 2.16
C LYS A 50 25.62 10.00 0.97
N GLN A 51 24.58 9.28 0.57
CA GLN A 51 23.70 9.68 -0.53
C GLN A 51 22.95 10.99 -0.21
N LEU A 52 22.45 11.17 1.02
CA LEU A 52 21.80 12.42 1.44
C LEU A 52 22.79 13.61 1.38
N LEU A 53 24.04 13.38 1.77
CA LEU A 53 25.08 14.40 1.73
C LEU A 53 25.43 14.78 0.28
N GLU A 54 25.64 13.78 -0.59
CA GLU A 54 25.98 13.97 -2.00
C GLU A 54 24.86 14.66 -2.79
N ALA A 55 23.61 14.34 -2.49
CA ALA A 55 22.43 14.96 -3.09
C ALA A 55 22.18 16.39 -2.59
N GLY A 56 22.83 16.81 -1.50
CA GLY A 56 22.71 18.16 -0.94
C GLY A 56 21.44 18.38 -0.11
N VAL A 57 20.92 17.31 0.52
CA VAL A 57 19.69 17.34 1.34
C VAL A 57 19.83 18.20 2.59
N HIS A 58 21.05 18.28 3.13
CA HIS A 58 21.37 18.97 4.39
C HIS A 58 21.37 20.50 4.28
N PHE A 59 21.35 21.08 3.09
CA PHE A 59 21.35 22.53 2.92
C PHE A 59 19.95 23.10 3.11
N GLY A 60 19.77 23.98 4.09
CA GLY A 60 18.56 24.76 4.25
C GLY A 60 18.67 26.16 3.64
N HIS A 61 17.80 27.05 4.08
CA HIS A 61 17.77 28.45 3.68
C HIS A 61 18.64 29.35 4.57
N GLN A 62 18.72 30.63 4.18
CA GLN A 62 19.38 31.68 4.96
C GLN A 62 18.73 31.86 6.34
N THR A 63 19.54 32.21 7.35
CA THR A 63 19.10 32.40 8.74
C THR A 63 18.00 33.42 8.93
N LYS A 64 17.84 34.38 8.01
CA LYS A 64 16.78 35.40 8.07
C LYS A 64 15.39 34.88 7.66
N ARG A 65 15.31 33.74 6.97
CA ARG A 65 14.07 33.21 6.36
C ARG A 65 13.50 32.00 7.10
N TRP A 66 14.15 31.58 8.18
CA TRP A 66 13.79 30.36 8.89
C TRP A 66 12.51 30.51 9.72
N ASN A 67 11.89 29.38 10.01
CA ASN A 67 10.78 29.24 10.94
C ASN A 67 11.32 28.72 12.29
N PRO A 68 11.06 29.40 13.42
CA PRO A 68 11.50 28.95 14.75
C PRO A 68 11.08 27.53 15.13
N LYS A 69 9.96 27.02 14.60
CA LYS A 69 9.51 25.64 14.85
C LYS A 69 10.43 24.59 14.24
N MET A 70 11.14 24.93 13.16
CA MET A 70 12.14 24.06 12.55
C MET A 70 13.43 23.94 13.36
N LYS A 71 13.54 24.63 14.51
CA LYS A 71 14.73 24.57 15.39
C LYS A 71 15.10 23.14 15.76
N GLU A 72 14.12 22.26 15.94
CA GLU A 72 14.39 20.87 16.28
C GLU A 72 15.08 20.11 15.12
N TYR A 73 14.85 20.47 13.87
CA TYR A 73 15.43 19.78 12.71
C TYR A 73 16.74 20.40 12.22
N ILE A 74 17.10 21.58 12.75
CA ILE A 74 18.32 22.29 12.40
C ILE A 74 19.48 21.81 13.28
N PHE A 75 20.58 21.42 12.63
CA PHE A 75 21.81 21.00 13.31
C PHE A 75 22.68 22.19 13.70
N THR A 76 23.05 23.03 12.74
CA THR A 76 23.94 24.19 12.96
C THR A 76 23.76 25.24 11.86
N GLU A 77 24.40 26.39 12.00
CA GLU A 77 24.51 27.39 10.94
C GLU A 77 25.95 27.52 10.45
N ARG A 78 26.14 27.63 9.13
CA ARG A 78 27.46 27.86 8.53
C ARG A 78 27.32 28.86 7.40
N ASN A 79 28.13 29.92 7.41
CA ASN A 79 28.11 30.98 6.39
C ASN A 79 26.72 31.61 6.18
N GLY A 80 25.91 31.71 7.25
CA GLY A 80 24.56 32.28 7.19
C GLY A 80 23.49 31.39 6.57
N ILE A 81 23.79 30.09 6.36
CA ILE A 81 22.84 29.07 5.90
C ILE A 81 22.65 28.04 7.02
N TYR A 82 21.39 27.68 7.29
CA TYR A 82 21.10 26.60 8.23
C TYR A 82 21.38 25.23 7.60
N ILE A 83 21.97 24.35 8.39
CA ILE A 83 22.23 22.96 8.03
C ILE A 83 21.22 22.08 8.76
N ILE A 84 20.50 21.26 8.00
CA ILE A 84 19.50 20.32 8.50
C ILE A 84 20.20 19.08 9.05
N ASP A 85 19.70 18.54 10.16
CA ASP A 85 20.20 17.31 10.78
C ASP A 85 19.78 16.07 9.98
N LEU A 86 20.73 15.49 9.24
CA LEU A 86 20.50 14.30 8.43
C LEU A 86 20.12 13.06 9.24
N GLN A 87 20.48 12.96 10.52
CA GLN A 87 20.04 11.83 11.35
C GLN A 87 18.54 11.87 11.59
N LYS A 88 17.98 13.08 11.77
CA LYS A 88 16.54 13.28 11.89
C LYS A 88 15.85 13.07 10.55
N THR A 89 16.45 13.55 9.46
CA THR A 89 15.97 13.28 8.10
C THR A 89 15.86 11.78 7.83
N LEU A 90 16.87 10.98 8.15
CA LEU A 90 16.83 9.53 7.94
C LEU A 90 15.65 8.87 8.66
N LYS A 91 15.45 9.18 9.95
CA LYS A 91 14.32 8.65 10.73
C LYS A 91 12.98 9.05 10.14
N LYS A 92 12.85 10.31 9.73
CA LYS A 92 11.61 10.84 9.15
C LYS A 92 11.31 10.28 7.76
N ILE A 93 12.34 10.03 6.94
CA ILE A 93 12.20 9.32 5.67
C ILE A 93 11.65 7.91 5.92
N GLU A 94 12.18 7.20 6.90
CA GLU A 94 11.74 5.83 7.21
C GLU A 94 10.30 5.79 7.74
N GLU A 95 9.94 6.69 8.66
CA GLU A 95 8.56 6.85 9.14
C GLU A 95 7.60 7.09 7.96
N ALA A 96 7.95 8.02 7.06
CA ALA A 96 7.14 8.32 5.89
C ALA A 96 7.11 7.16 4.87
N TYR A 97 8.23 6.46 4.68
CA TYR A 97 8.35 5.33 3.77
C TYR A 97 7.43 4.19 4.18
N ASN A 98 7.50 3.79 5.45
CA ASN A 98 6.68 2.71 5.98
C ASN A 98 5.19 3.07 5.96
N PHE A 99 4.86 4.31 6.31
CA PHE A 99 3.49 4.81 6.24
C PHE A 99 2.92 4.75 4.82
N VAL A 100 3.64 5.30 3.83
CA VAL A 100 3.20 5.30 2.43
C VAL A 100 3.05 3.86 1.92
N LYS A 101 4.02 2.99 2.23
CA LYS A 101 3.98 1.58 1.87
C LYS A 101 2.73 0.90 2.42
N GLU A 102 2.43 1.09 3.70
CA GLU A 102 1.23 0.52 4.34
C GLU A 102 -0.07 1.03 3.72
N GLN A 103 -0.18 2.33 3.45
CA GLN A 103 -1.36 2.91 2.80
C GLN A 103 -1.59 2.32 1.41
N VAL A 104 -0.54 2.16 0.62
CA VAL A 104 -0.64 1.56 -0.72
C VAL A 104 -0.92 0.05 -0.64
N MET A 105 -0.39 -0.66 0.35
CA MET A 105 -0.72 -2.08 0.61
C MET A 105 -2.19 -2.31 0.94
N ASN A 106 -2.91 -1.28 1.38
CA ASN A 106 -4.35 -1.32 1.64
C ASN A 106 -5.16 -0.87 0.42
N GLY A 107 -4.53 -0.70 -0.76
CA GLY A 107 -5.18 -0.24 -1.99
C GLY A 107 -5.31 1.29 -2.09
N GLY A 108 -4.68 2.04 -1.17
CA GLY A 108 -4.74 3.50 -1.16
C GLY A 108 -3.95 4.15 -2.30
N THR A 109 -4.37 5.36 -2.66
CA THR A 109 -3.78 6.17 -3.73
C THR A 109 -2.97 7.35 -3.18
N VAL A 110 -1.85 7.64 -3.83
CA VAL A 110 -0.96 8.75 -3.44
C VAL A 110 -1.02 9.85 -4.50
N LEU A 111 -1.19 11.10 -4.05
CA LEU A 111 -1.12 12.27 -4.92
C LEU A 111 0.19 13.02 -4.70
N PHE A 112 1.05 13.06 -5.73
CA PHE A 112 2.32 13.78 -5.70
C PHE A 112 2.13 15.24 -6.11
N VAL A 113 2.55 16.19 -5.28
CA VAL A 113 2.37 17.63 -5.51
C VAL A 113 3.70 18.36 -5.45
N GLY A 114 4.01 19.10 -6.51
CA GLY A 114 5.16 19.99 -6.54
C GLY A 114 5.12 20.94 -7.72
N THR A 115 4.76 22.20 -7.48
CA THR A 115 4.63 23.25 -8.50
C THR A 115 5.89 24.06 -8.70
N LYS A 116 6.87 23.92 -7.80
CA LYS A 116 8.18 24.55 -7.87
C LYS A 116 8.93 24.08 -9.11
N ARG A 117 9.62 24.99 -9.82
CA ARG A 117 10.29 24.69 -11.11
C ARG A 117 11.23 23.47 -11.02
N GLN A 118 11.94 23.34 -9.90
CA GLN A 118 12.87 22.25 -9.63
C GLN A 118 12.18 20.89 -9.38
N ALA A 119 10.91 20.92 -8.99
CA ALA A 119 10.12 19.73 -8.64
C ALA A 119 9.22 19.25 -9.80
N GLN A 120 8.84 20.12 -10.75
CA GLN A 120 7.78 19.81 -11.72
C GLN A 120 8.05 18.54 -12.55
N ASP A 121 9.26 18.42 -13.08
CA ASP A 121 9.63 17.29 -13.93
C ASP A 121 9.84 16.01 -13.10
N VAL A 122 10.44 16.16 -11.92
CA VAL A 122 10.69 15.04 -11.00
C VAL A 122 9.37 14.42 -10.52
N VAL A 123 8.43 15.26 -10.05
CA VAL A 123 7.12 14.81 -9.58
C VAL A 123 6.38 14.07 -10.68
N LYS A 124 6.39 14.62 -11.90
CA LYS A 124 5.75 13.97 -13.04
C LYS A 124 6.40 12.62 -13.32
N SER A 125 7.73 12.57 -13.47
CA SER A 125 8.42 11.33 -13.86
C SER A 125 8.30 10.22 -12.81
N GLU A 126 8.39 10.56 -11.52
CA GLU A 126 8.31 9.58 -10.44
C GLU A 126 6.88 9.09 -10.19
N ALA A 127 5.88 9.97 -10.30
CA ALA A 127 4.48 9.57 -10.20
C ALA A 127 4.04 8.70 -11.39
N GLU A 128 4.49 9.02 -12.61
CA GLU A 128 4.25 8.18 -13.78
C GLU A 128 4.95 6.81 -13.65
N ARG A 129 6.16 6.78 -13.05
CA ARG A 129 6.89 5.54 -12.78
C ARG A 129 6.14 4.61 -11.81
N CYS A 130 5.51 5.15 -10.77
CA CYS A 130 4.75 4.36 -9.80
C CYS A 130 3.25 4.28 -10.13
N GLU A 131 2.83 4.76 -11.30
CA GLU A 131 1.44 4.82 -11.76
C GLU A 131 0.50 5.42 -10.69
N MET A 132 0.90 6.57 -10.17
CA MET A 132 0.13 7.37 -9.22
C MET A 132 -0.17 8.76 -9.79
N PHE A 133 -1.03 9.49 -9.10
CA PHE A 133 -1.49 10.81 -9.55
C PHE A 133 -0.50 11.91 -9.21
N TYR A 134 -0.50 12.99 -9.99
CA TYR A 134 0.37 14.13 -9.72
C TYR A 134 -0.23 15.49 -10.09
N VAL A 135 0.29 16.53 -9.43
CA VAL A 135 0.08 17.95 -9.76
C VAL A 135 1.44 18.66 -9.78
N ASN A 136 1.94 18.94 -10.98
CA ASN A 136 3.26 19.54 -11.16
C ASN A 136 3.25 21.00 -11.64
N GLN A 137 2.11 21.51 -12.13
CA GLN A 137 2.03 22.87 -12.69
C GLN A 137 1.52 23.89 -11.68
N ARG A 138 0.24 23.80 -11.31
CA ARG A 138 -0.39 24.73 -10.36
C ARG A 138 -1.49 24.01 -9.61
N TRP A 139 -1.49 24.15 -8.29
CA TRP A 139 -2.63 23.76 -7.47
C TRP A 139 -3.82 24.69 -7.72
N LEU A 140 -4.94 24.13 -8.16
CA LEU A 140 -6.21 24.84 -8.26
C LEU A 140 -6.88 24.80 -6.89
N GLY A 141 -7.19 25.96 -6.30
CA GLY A 141 -7.92 25.97 -5.03
C GLY A 141 -9.28 25.29 -5.18
N GLY A 142 -9.61 24.40 -4.25
CA GLY A 142 -10.79 23.54 -4.32
C GLY A 142 -10.55 22.22 -5.03
N LEU A 143 -9.28 21.83 -5.29
CA LEU A 143 -8.96 20.57 -5.97
C LEU A 143 -9.52 19.37 -5.21
N LEU A 144 -9.29 19.33 -3.89
CA LEU A 144 -9.77 18.26 -3.02
C LEU A 144 -11.13 18.63 -2.42
N THR A 145 -11.25 19.84 -1.87
CA THR A 145 -12.46 20.25 -1.14
C THR A 145 -13.70 20.45 -2.02
N ASN A 146 -13.52 20.70 -3.32
CA ASN A 146 -14.61 20.81 -4.31
C ASN A 146 -14.38 19.84 -5.48
N PHE A 147 -14.03 18.59 -5.15
CA PHE A 147 -13.71 17.56 -6.14
C PHE A 147 -14.82 17.33 -7.16
N ARG A 148 -16.10 17.45 -6.77
CA ARG A 148 -17.25 17.34 -7.70
C ARG A 148 -17.16 18.31 -8.88
N THR A 149 -16.67 19.54 -8.66
CA THR A 149 -16.51 20.52 -9.75
C THR A 149 -15.29 20.23 -10.60
N ILE A 150 -14.22 19.74 -9.98
CA ILE A 150 -12.99 19.34 -10.68
C ILE A 150 -13.25 18.13 -11.57
N LYS A 151 -14.03 17.16 -11.10
CA LYS A 151 -14.45 15.98 -11.88
C LYS A 151 -15.17 16.38 -13.17
N LYS A 152 -16.07 17.37 -13.14
CA LYS A 152 -16.70 17.93 -14.36
C LYS A 152 -15.68 18.54 -15.33
N ARG A 153 -14.60 19.14 -14.82
CA ARG A 153 -13.52 19.69 -15.67
C ARG A 153 -12.65 18.59 -16.27
N ILE A 154 -12.43 17.49 -15.55
CA ILE A 154 -11.77 16.28 -16.06
C ILE A 154 -12.63 15.61 -17.13
N GLU A 155 -13.95 15.49 -16.91
CA GLU A 155 -14.88 14.98 -17.91
C GLU A 155 -14.86 15.84 -19.19
N ARG A 156 -14.83 17.17 -19.05
CA ARG A 156 -14.67 18.08 -20.19
C ARG A 156 -13.34 17.86 -20.93
N LEU A 157 -12.25 17.57 -20.23
CA LEU A 157 -10.98 17.23 -20.86
C LEU A 157 -11.10 15.93 -21.68
N LYS A 158 -11.69 14.88 -21.10
CA LYS A 158 -11.93 13.60 -21.78
C LYS A 158 -12.83 13.76 -23.01
N GLU A 159 -13.85 14.62 -22.93
CA GLU A 159 -14.71 14.96 -24.07
C GLU A 159 -13.92 15.62 -25.21
N LEU A 160 -13.08 16.60 -24.89
CA LEU A 160 -12.24 17.30 -25.87
C LEU A 160 -11.23 16.37 -26.55
N GLU A 161 -10.69 15.40 -25.80
CA GLU A 161 -9.82 14.36 -26.35
C GLU A 161 -10.56 13.44 -27.30
N ARG A 162 -11.74 12.96 -26.89
CA ARG A 162 -12.59 12.11 -27.74
C ARG A 162 -12.99 12.83 -29.03
N MET A 163 -13.35 14.11 -28.96
CA MET A 163 -13.66 14.92 -30.15
C MET A 163 -12.46 15.03 -31.11
N GLU A 164 -11.24 15.13 -30.57
CA GLU A 164 -10.03 15.18 -31.39
C GLU A 164 -9.73 13.82 -32.04
N GLU A 165 -9.89 12.71 -31.28
CA GLU A 165 -9.72 11.34 -31.77
C GLU A 165 -10.75 10.97 -32.85
N GLU A 166 -11.99 11.43 -32.72
CA GLU A 166 -13.07 11.23 -33.69
C GLU A 166 -12.93 12.12 -34.95
N GLY A 167 -11.91 12.99 -35.02
CA GLY A 167 -11.70 13.88 -36.17
C GLY A 167 -12.70 15.04 -36.27
N MET A 168 -13.47 15.32 -35.20
CA MET A 168 -14.46 16.41 -35.20
C MET A 168 -13.81 17.80 -35.36
N PHE A 169 -12.52 17.94 -35.10
CA PHE A 169 -11.82 19.21 -35.31
C PHE A 169 -11.65 19.55 -36.79
N ASP A 170 -11.64 18.55 -37.69
CA ASP A 170 -11.43 18.78 -39.12
C ASP A 170 -12.69 19.34 -39.82
N VAL A 171 -13.87 19.07 -39.25
CA VAL A 171 -15.16 19.55 -39.78
C VAL A 171 -15.54 20.95 -39.26
N LEU A 172 -14.90 21.41 -38.18
CA LEU A 172 -15.22 22.67 -37.54
C LEU A 172 -14.48 23.87 -38.17
N PRO A 173 -15.04 25.08 -38.07
CA PRO A 173 -14.32 26.28 -38.47
C PRO A 173 -12.99 26.44 -37.72
N LYS A 174 -11.92 26.82 -38.43
CA LYS A 174 -10.57 26.99 -37.84
C LYS A 174 -10.53 27.85 -36.56
N LYS A 175 -11.40 28.86 -36.46
CA LYS A 175 -11.49 29.71 -35.25
C LYS A 175 -11.97 28.92 -34.02
N GLU A 176 -12.91 28.00 -34.21
CA GLU A 176 -13.43 27.15 -33.13
C GLU A 176 -12.42 26.08 -32.75
N VAL A 177 -11.76 25.46 -33.74
CA VAL A 177 -10.67 24.49 -33.50
C VAL A 177 -9.59 25.10 -32.63
N VAL A 178 -9.10 26.30 -32.95
CA VAL A 178 -8.08 26.98 -32.15
C VAL A 178 -8.57 27.25 -30.72
N ARG A 179 -9.87 27.55 -30.53
CA ARG A 179 -10.44 27.76 -29.20
C ARG A 179 -10.48 26.45 -28.41
N LEU A 180 -10.93 25.35 -29.01
CA LEU A 180 -11.00 24.03 -28.39
C LEU A 180 -9.61 23.49 -28.06
N GLN A 181 -8.64 23.64 -28.96
CA GLN A 181 -7.24 23.25 -28.71
C GLN A 181 -6.62 24.05 -27.55
N ARG A 182 -6.90 25.36 -27.45
CA ARG A 182 -6.46 26.18 -26.30
C ARG A 182 -7.13 25.74 -25.00
N GLU A 183 -8.40 25.38 -25.03
CA GLU A 183 -9.13 24.83 -23.88
C GLU A 183 -8.53 23.50 -23.43
N LYS A 184 -8.36 22.55 -24.37
CA LYS A 184 -7.73 21.25 -24.13
C LYS A 184 -6.33 21.41 -23.56
N GLY A 185 -5.46 22.17 -24.21
CA GLY A 185 -4.08 22.38 -23.76
C GLY A 185 -4.00 23.03 -22.37
N LYS A 186 -4.97 23.88 -22.02
CA LYS A 186 -5.06 24.45 -20.66
C LYS A 186 -5.49 23.40 -19.65
N LEU A 187 -6.52 22.62 -19.94
CA LEU A 187 -7.03 21.57 -19.05
C LEU A 187 -5.98 20.46 -18.86
N GLU A 188 -5.37 19.98 -19.94
CA GLU A 188 -4.31 18.96 -19.92
C GLU A 188 -3.14 19.39 -19.04
N ARG A 189 -2.69 20.64 -19.19
CA ARG A 189 -1.59 21.19 -18.40
C ARG A 189 -1.85 21.17 -16.90
N TYR A 190 -3.09 21.38 -16.44
CA TYR A 190 -3.40 21.48 -15.00
C TYR A 190 -4.01 20.21 -14.41
N LEU A 191 -4.70 19.41 -15.21
CA LEU A 191 -5.49 18.27 -14.77
C LEU A 191 -4.98 16.93 -15.30
N GLY A 192 -4.01 16.91 -16.22
CA GLY A 192 -3.51 15.68 -16.84
C GLY A 192 -3.08 14.63 -15.83
N GLY A 193 -2.31 15.03 -14.80
CA GLY A 193 -1.82 14.13 -13.75
C GLY A 193 -2.89 13.61 -12.78
N ILE A 194 -4.12 14.16 -12.79
CA ILE A 194 -5.25 13.68 -11.98
C ILE A 194 -6.42 13.17 -12.84
N LYS A 195 -6.22 13.04 -14.16
CA LYS A 195 -7.26 12.64 -15.12
C LYS A 195 -7.85 11.25 -14.85
N GLY A 196 -7.03 10.35 -14.31
CA GLY A 196 -7.41 8.98 -13.94
C GLY A 196 -8.08 8.87 -12.57
N MET A 197 -8.10 9.95 -11.79
CA MET A 197 -8.54 9.92 -10.39
C MET A 197 -10.07 9.89 -10.30
N THR A 198 -10.63 8.82 -9.72
CA THR A 198 -12.09 8.63 -9.56
C THR A 198 -12.61 9.22 -8.26
N ASP A 199 -11.80 9.11 -7.21
CA ASP A 199 -12.08 9.42 -5.80
C ASP A 199 -10.97 10.31 -5.22
N LEU A 200 -11.08 10.69 -3.95
CA LEU A 200 -10.04 11.50 -3.31
C LEU A 200 -8.80 10.65 -3.02
N PRO A 201 -7.59 11.24 -3.04
CA PRO A 201 -6.38 10.52 -2.66
C PRO A 201 -6.35 10.22 -1.16
N ASP A 202 -5.79 9.07 -0.80
CA ASP A 202 -5.63 8.64 0.59
C ASP A 202 -4.40 9.26 1.25
N VAL A 203 -3.37 9.60 0.47
CA VAL A 203 -2.16 10.27 0.97
C VAL A 203 -1.76 11.40 0.03
N LEU A 204 -1.39 12.53 0.62
CA LEU A 204 -0.81 13.66 -0.11
C LEU A 204 0.70 13.72 0.12
N PHE A 205 1.50 13.59 -0.95
CA PHE A 205 2.94 13.84 -0.90
C PHE A 205 3.26 15.22 -1.47
N VAL A 206 3.83 16.12 -0.66
CA VAL A 206 4.03 17.54 -1.02
C VAL A 206 5.51 17.92 -1.00
N ILE A 207 5.95 18.63 -2.02
CA ILE A 207 7.27 19.27 -2.06
C ILE A 207 7.09 20.76 -1.80
N ASP A 208 7.76 21.29 -0.76
CA ASP A 208 7.66 22.68 -0.29
C ASP A 208 6.26 23.03 0.27
N SER A 209 6.02 22.73 1.55
CA SER A 209 4.73 23.02 2.20
C SER A 209 4.38 24.52 2.25
N ARG A 210 5.38 25.41 2.17
CA ARG A 210 5.17 26.85 2.17
C ARG A 210 4.59 27.32 0.84
N LYS A 211 5.10 26.81 -0.28
CA LYS A 211 4.61 27.13 -1.61
C LYS A 211 3.29 26.43 -1.91
N GLU A 212 3.09 25.23 -1.37
CA GLU A 212 1.92 24.37 -1.59
C GLU A 212 0.90 24.47 -0.44
N LYS A 213 0.92 25.57 0.32
CA LYS A 213 0.07 25.77 1.50
C LYS A 213 -1.43 25.48 1.29
N ILE A 214 -1.95 25.75 0.10
CA ILE A 214 -3.38 25.53 -0.20
C ILE A 214 -3.67 24.03 -0.27
N ALA A 215 -2.76 23.24 -0.85
CA ALA A 215 -2.89 21.79 -0.93
C ALA A 215 -2.91 21.17 0.48
N VAL A 216 -1.96 21.59 1.34
CA VAL A 216 -1.88 21.14 2.74
C VAL A 216 -3.13 21.53 3.51
N LEU A 217 -3.62 22.77 3.38
CA LEU A 217 -4.83 23.22 4.06
C LEU A 217 -6.08 22.45 3.62
N GLU A 218 -6.19 22.12 2.33
CA GLU A 218 -7.31 21.34 1.81
C GLU A 218 -7.25 19.88 2.29
N ALA A 219 -6.06 19.27 2.28
CA ALA A 219 -5.84 17.91 2.79
C ALA A 219 -6.19 17.82 4.29
N ASN A 220 -5.67 18.72 5.11
CA ASN A 220 -5.94 18.74 6.55
C ASN A 220 -7.43 18.95 6.85
N LYS A 221 -8.14 19.73 6.03
CA LYS A 221 -9.59 19.92 6.18
C LYS A 221 -10.40 18.65 5.89
N LEU A 222 -9.87 17.78 5.03
CA LEU A 222 -10.47 16.51 4.64
C LEU A 222 -9.85 15.33 5.40
N GLU A 223 -8.98 15.60 6.38
CA GLU A 223 -8.29 14.58 7.18
C GLU A 223 -7.44 13.62 6.32
N ILE A 224 -6.97 14.10 5.17
CA ILE A 224 -6.04 13.35 4.32
C ILE A 224 -4.62 13.54 4.89
N PRO A 225 -3.92 12.47 5.28
CA PRO A 225 -2.57 12.54 5.83
C PRO A 225 -1.57 13.14 4.83
N VAL A 226 -0.72 14.05 5.33
CA VAL A 226 0.24 14.80 4.54
C VAL A 226 1.67 14.37 4.86
N VAL A 227 2.35 13.85 3.84
CA VAL A 227 3.79 13.61 3.84
C VAL A 227 4.45 14.75 3.08
N ALA A 228 5.41 15.46 3.66
CA ALA A 228 6.00 16.60 2.95
C ALA A 228 7.49 16.81 3.19
N ILE A 229 8.17 17.28 2.15
CA ILE A 229 9.52 17.82 2.26
C ILE A 229 9.44 19.20 2.92
N VAL A 230 10.10 19.35 4.06
CA VAL A 230 10.15 20.60 4.82
C VAL A 230 11.57 21.15 4.87
N ASP A 231 11.75 22.35 4.33
CA ASP A 231 12.96 23.14 4.54
C ASP A 231 12.79 24.00 5.81
N THR A 232 13.89 24.57 6.27
CA THR A 232 14.04 25.49 7.39
C THR A 232 13.08 26.68 7.43
N ASN A 233 12.44 27.05 6.31
CA ASN A 233 11.50 28.17 6.20
C ASN A 233 10.01 27.74 6.30
N CYS A 234 9.74 26.43 6.40
CA CYS A 234 8.41 25.83 6.43
C CYS A 234 7.89 25.67 7.87
N ASP A 235 6.58 25.54 8.04
CA ASP A 235 5.97 25.15 9.32
C ASP A 235 5.78 23.62 9.31
N PRO A 236 6.37 22.87 10.27
CA PRO A 236 6.20 21.42 10.34
C PRO A 236 4.86 21.00 10.95
N ASP A 237 4.19 21.85 11.73
CA ASP A 237 2.97 21.47 12.47
C ASP A 237 1.79 20.98 11.61
N PRO A 238 1.48 21.54 10.41
CA PRO A 238 0.36 21.09 9.61
C PRO A 238 0.66 19.81 8.80
N ILE A 239 1.78 19.14 9.05
CA ILE A 239 2.26 18.00 8.26
C ILE A 239 2.41 16.81 9.21
N ASP A 240 1.76 15.70 8.89
CA ASP A 240 1.77 14.50 9.72
C ASP A 240 3.14 13.80 9.69
N PHE A 241 3.72 13.72 8.49
CA PHE A 241 5.03 13.10 8.26
C PHE A 241 6.02 14.10 7.62
N PRO A 242 6.59 15.02 8.41
CA PRO A 242 7.55 16.00 7.89
C PRO A 242 8.90 15.34 7.63
N ILE A 243 9.43 15.48 6.42
CA ILE A 243 10.77 15.04 6.01
C ILE A 243 11.68 16.28 5.91
N PRO A 244 12.57 16.52 6.90
CA PRO A 244 13.48 17.66 6.87
C PRO A 244 14.49 17.52 5.73
N ALA A 245 14.37 18.36 4.71
CA ALA A 245 15.20 18.25 3.51
C ALA A 245 15.18 19.54 2.68
N ASN A 246 16.24 19.72 1.88
CA ASN A 246 16.36 20.80 0.91
C ASN A 246 15.32 20.66 -0.21
N ASP A 247 14.51 21.69 -0.40
CA ASP A 247 13.46 21.76 -1.43
C ASP A 247 13.88 22.60 -2.67
N ASP A 248 15.07 23.19 -2.67
CA ASP A 248 15.60 24.02 -3.76
C ASP A 248 16.50 23.22 -4.71
N ALA A 249 17.16 22.17 -4.21
CA ALA A 249 18.04 21.33 -5.00
C ALA A 249 17.30 20.20 -5.72
N ILE A 250 17.38 20.18 -7.06
CA ILE A 250 16.77 19.12 -7.90
C ILE A 250 17.25 17.72 -7.46
N ARG A 251 18.53 17.57 -7.09
CA ARG A 251 19.09 16.28 -6.64
C ARG A 251 18.49 15.81 -5.32
N SER A 252 18.25 16.74 -4.39
CA SER A 252 17.59 16.46 -3.10
C SER A 252 16.14 16.03 -3.33
N ILE A 253 15.38 16.86 -4.05
CA ILE A 253 13.99 16.57 -4.42
C ILE A 253 13.88 15.20 -5.09
N LYS A 254 14.70 14.95 -6.12
CA LYS A 254 14.71 13.67 -6.83
C LYS A 254 14.98 12.49 -5.93
N LEU A 255 15.97 12.58 -5.04
CA LEU A 255 16.30 11.51 -4.11
C LEU A 255 15.11 11.20 -3.18
N ILE A 256 14.51 12.22 -2.57
CA ILE A 256 13.40 11.99 -1.63
C ILE A 256 12.15 11.51 -2.36
N THR A 257 11.81 12.10 -3.51
CA THR A 257 10.65 11.68 -4.30
C THR A 257 10.83 10.26 -4.84
N SER A 258 12.03 9.86 -5.26
CA SER A 258 12.27 8.49 -5.74
C SER A 258 12.10 7.47 -4.61
N ILE A 259 12.58 7.78 -3.40
CA ILE A 259 12.38 6.92 -2.22
C ILE A 259 10.88 6.68 -1.95
N ILE A 260 10.08 7.75 -1.98
CA ILE A 260 8.63 7.64 -1.75
C ILE A 260 7.96 6.87 -2.89
N ALA A 261 8.37 7.08 -4.14
CA ALA A 261 7.88 6.30 -5.27
C ALA A 261 8.27 4.81 -5.18
N ASP A 262 9.46 4.50 -4.66
CA ASP A 262 9.89 3.11 -4.41
C ASP A 262 9.04 2.46 -3.31
N ALA A 263 8.68 3.20 -2.24
CA ALA A 263 7.72 2.73 -1.23
C ALA A 263 6.35 2.39 -1.83
N VAL A 264 5.86 3.22 -2.76
CA VAL A 264 4.61 2.95 -3.49
C VAL A 264 4.72 1.67 -4.33
N LEU A 265 5.82 1.50 -5.05
CA LEU A 265 6.04 0.31 -5.89
C LEU A 265 6.12 -0.97 -5.05
N GLU A 266 6.85 -0.95 -3.94
CA GLU A 266 6.90 -2.08 -3.00
C GLU A 266 5.53 -2.36 -2.37
N GLY A 267 4.77 -1.31 -2.04
CA GLY A 267 3.41 -1.45 -1.53
C GLY A 267 2.50 -2.16 -2.54
N LYS A 268 2.56 -1.77 -3.83
CA LYS A 268 1.81 -2.41 -4.92
C LYS A 268 2.19 -3.88 -5.12
N GLN A 269 3.48 -4.23 -5.03
CA GLN A 269 3.92 -5.63 -5.08
C GLN A 269 3.35 -6.46 -3.93
N GLY A 270 3.26 -5.86 -2.73
CA GLY A 270 2.61 -6.49 -1.58
C GLY A 270 1.12 -6.76 -1.79
N VAL A 271 0.40 -5.86 -2.47
CA VAL A 271 -1.00 -6.07 -2.85
C VAL A 271 -1.12 -7.24 -3.81
N GLN A 272 -0.32 -7.29 -4.88
CA GLN A 272 -0.36 -8.38 -5.86
C GLN A 272 -0.11 -9.74 -5.21
N MET A 273 0.81 -9.83 -4.26
CA MET A 273 1.08 -11.07 -3.54
C MET A 273 -0.09 -11.49 -2.63
N ARG A 274 -0.76 -10.52 -1.98
CA ARG A 274 -1.95 -10.79 -1.17
C ARG A 274 -3.14 -11.24 -2.01
N GLU A 275 -3.38 -10.59 -3.15
CA GLU A 275 -4.46 -10.97 -4.06
C GLU A 275 -4.26 -12.40 -4.59
N VAL A 276 -3.01 -12.79 -4.89
CA VAL A 276 -2.68 -14.16 -5.28
C VAL A 276 -2.93 -15.13 -4.12
N SER A 277 -2.47 -14.83 -2.91
CA SER A 277 -2.70 -15.73 -1.77
C SER A 277 -4.18 -15.86 -1.40
N GLU A 278 -4.96 -14.77 -1.44
CA GLU A 278 -6.40 -14.82 -1.19
C GLU A 278 -7.13 -15.62 -2.29
N SER A 279 -6.67 -15.55 -3.55
CA SER A 279 -7.21 -16.37 -4.63
C SER A 279 -6.87 -17.86 -4.48
N GLU A 280 -5.69 -18.19 -3.97
CA GLU A 280 -5.27 -19.56 -3.66
C GLU A 280 -6.05 -20.13 -2.47
N GLU A 281 -6.23 -19.35 -1.39
CA GLU A 281 -7.04 -19.73 -0.23
C GLU A 281 -8.52 -19.94 -0.61
N ALA A 282 -9.08 -19.08 -1.45
CA ALA A 282 -10.45 -19.26 -1.96
C ALA A 282 -10.60 -20.51 -2.84
N GLN A 283 -9.59 -20.85 -3.65
CA GLN A 283 -9.57 -22.08 -4.43
C GLN A 283 -9.42 -23.33 -3.55
N GLU A 284 -8.61 -23.28 -2.49
CA GLU A 284 -8.50 -24.37 -1.52
C GLU A 284 -9.82 -24.56 -0.75
N GLU A 285 -10.49 -23.48 -0.34
CA GLU A 285 -11.82 -23.57 0.28
C GLU A 285 -12.88 -24.16 -0.67
N GLU A 286 -12.87 -23.77 -1.95
CA GLU A 286 -13.75 -24.36 -2.97
C GLU A 286 -13.44 -25.85 -3.20
N GLU A 287 -12.17 -26.25 -3.26
CA GLU A 287 -11.77 -27.66 -3.39
C GLU A 287 -12.16 -28.49 -2.16
N ILE A 288 -12.03 -27.94 -0.95
CA ILE A 288 -12.43 -28.61 0.29
C ILE A 288 -13.94 -28.81 0.29
N ASN A 289 -14.72 -27.76 -0.03
CA ASN A 289 -16.17 -27.83 -0.07
C ASN A 289 -16.66 -28.84 -1.14
N MET A 290 -16.02 -28.85 -2.32
CA MET A 290 -16.34 -29.80 -3.38
C MET A 290 -15.99 -31.25 -2.99
N LYS A 291 -14.91 -31.47 -2.21
CA LYS A 291 -14.56 -32.78 -1.65
C LYS A 291 -15.54 -33.23 -0.56
N GLU A 292 -15.97 -32.33 0.31
CA GLU A 292 -16.99 -32.62 1.34
C GLU A 292 -18.32 -33.02 0.69
N GLU A 293 -18.77 -32.28 -0.32
CA GLU A 293 -20.00 -32.58 -1.07
C GLU A 293 -19.89 -33.92 -1.84
N LEU A 294 -18.71 -34.23 -2.40
CA LEU A 294 -18.46 -35.54 -3.00
C LEU A 294 -18.53 -36.67 -1.94
N LEU A 295 -17.88 -36.48 -0.79
CA LEU A 295 -17.84 -37.46 0.30
C LEU A 295 -19.24 -37.76 0.83
N GLU A 296 -20.07 -36.75 1.01
CA GLU A 296 -21.46 -36.91 1.44
C GLU A 296 -22.26 -37.71 0.40
N LYS A 297 -22.08 -37.42 -0.90
CA LYS A 297 -22.74 -38.17 -1.98
C LYS A 297 -22.29 -39.63 -2.09
N TYR A 298 -21.03 -39.92 -1.79
CA TYR A 298 -20.53 -41.30 -1.79
C TYR A 298 -20.83 -42.05 -0.49
N ALA A 299 -21.13 -41.35 0.62
CA ALA A 299 -21.51 -41.99 1.88
C ALA A 299 -22.78 -42.82 1.72
N ASP A 300 -23.80 -42.29 1.05
CA ASP A 300 -25.05 -43.01 0.76
C ASP A 300 -24.80 -44.30 -0.07
N VAL A 301 -23.85 -44.25 -1.01
CA VAL A 301 -23.50 -45.40 -1.86
C VAL A 301 -22.69 -46.44 -1.07
N PHE A 302 -21.86 -46.00 -0.12
CA PHE A 302 -21.11 -46.91 0.74
C PHE A 302 -22.01 -47.62 1.74
N ASP A 303 -23.00 -46.93 2.30
CA ASP A 303 -23.99 -47.53 3.21
C ASP A 303 -24.82 -48.61 2.48
N GLU A 304 -25.28 -48.35 1.25
CA GLU A 304 -25.96 -49.36 0.42
C GLU A 304 -25.09 -50.59 0.12
N LEU A 305 -23.81 -50.38 -0.22
CA LEU A 305 -22.86 -51.46 -0.46
C LEU A 305 -22.55 -52.28 0.80
N GLU A 306 -22.53 -51.65 1.97
CA GLU A 306 -22.29 -52.33 3.24
C GLU A 306 -23.50 -53.20 3.63
N GLU A 307 -24.72 -52.72 3.40
CA GLU A 307 -25.94 -53.51 3.54
C GLU A 307 -25.95 -54.72 2.58
N ASP A 308 -25.60 -54.52 1.31
CA ASP A 308 -25.53 -55.60 0.31
C ASP A 308 -24.51 -56.69 0.70
N ILE A 309 -23.35 -56.30 1.25
CA ILE A 309 -22.32 -57.24 1.71
C ILE A 309 -22.79 -58.00 2.97
N GLU A 310 -23.45 -57.33 3.91
CA GLU A 310 -24.02 -57.99 5.09
C GLU A 310 -25.11 -58.99 4.71
N GLU A 311 -25.94 -58.68 3.71
CA GLU A 311 -26.93 -59.61 3.18
C GLU A 311 -26.29 -60.83 2.52
N GLU A 312 -25.25 -60.65 1.69
CA GLU A 312 -24.49 -61.77 1.12
C GLU A 312 -23.82 -62.63 2.20
N GLU A 313 -23.22 -62.04 3.24
CA GLU A 313 -22.61 -62.78 4.35
C GLU A 313 -23.65 -63.56 5.16
N GLU A 314 -24.84 -62.99 5.38
CA GLU A 314 -25.96 -63.69 6.01
C GLU A 314 -26.44 -64.86 5.14
N GLU A 315 -26.52 -64.69 3.82
CA GLU A 315 -26.93 -65.74 2.90
C GLU A 315 -25.90 -66.88 2.88
N ILE A 316 -24.60 -66.55 2.87
CA ILE A 316 -23.51 -67.51 3.01
C ILE A 316 -23.59 -68.23 4.36
N ARG A 317 -23.86 -67.54 5.48
CA ARG A 317 -24.08 -68.15 6.80
C ARG A 317 -25.29 -69.09 6.80
N LYS A 318 -26.37 -68.73 6.10
CA LYS A 318 -27.58 -69.57 5.97
C LYS A 318 -27.32 -70.80 5.11
N ARG A 319 -26.57 -70.69 4.00
CA ARG A 319 -26.13 -71.83 3.16
C ARG A 319 -25.22 -72.79 3.92
N ARG A 320 -24.27 -72.28 4.72
CA ARG A 320 -23.45 -73.09 5.64
C ARG A 320 -24.25 -73.82 6.71
N ARG A 321 -25.32 -73.22 7.24
CA ARG A 321 -26.23 -73.86 8.21
C ARG A 321 -27.14 -74.92 7.59
N LYS A 322 -27.44 -74.81 6.30
CA LYS A 322 -28.24 -75.80 5.54
C LYS A 322 -27.40 -76.94 4.94
N GLY A 323 -26.06 -76.82 4.94
CA GLY A 323 -25.15 -77.88 4.48
C GLY A 323 -25.00 -77.96 2.96
N GLU A 324 -25.24 -76.86 2.23
CA GLU A 324 -25.13 -76.80 0.76
C GLU A 324 -23.74 -76.29 0.30
N ILE A 325 -22.94 -75.73 1.22
CA ILE A 325 -21.52 -75.36 1.09
C ILE A 325 -20.85 -75.58 2.45
#